data_AF-A0A3M0INT3-F1
#
_entry.id   AF-A0A3M0INT3-F1
#
_cell.length_a   1.000
_cell.length_b   1.000
_cell.length_c   1.000
_cell.angle_alpha   90.00
_cell.angle_beta   90.00
_cell.angle_gamma   90.00
#
_symmetry.space_group_name_H-M   'P 1'
#
loop_
_entity.id
_entity.type
_entity.pdbx_description
1 polymer ?
#
loop_
_entity_poly.entity_id
_entity_poly.type
_entity_poly.pdbx_seq_one_letter_code
_entity_poly.pdbx_strand_id
1 'polypeptide(L)'
;MAGPRFAAPTAAEAELLLLQKQALAEEEATKTKRELLTCFLQEKLSREEQSSKCGLHKVHTAWRLALRRTKDQELRQDIEILSQTFARVMDCKDGVIEALVRELEEAEEQQNRALRSHLHLTDQLLHLQRCRLGYLEEGFNAQCWQEQQYSRLQLGARLEGLWEQIQKAQQSYARATDKKKVEFEGLKKKCEKTSWEIDAQAKKLQNLQDMVTTTRAQIAAHLRESEEQCQRIREDKEHAVQKLQKLRAQSSQARATAHAHLVTLTCQCSATLKALQQVVEKAQRILRLAEMCRRLETEEEKVLPFYPSSLAECEQQNARRVLEQSPSEPLALALQDYVGLERFWQRFNKAKLEEKALEQVRAALANRNQNLREQLQRYLAGVTINQKVL
;
A
#
# COMPACT_ATOMS: atom_id res chain seq x y z
N MET A 1 -100.77 -42.82 86.59
CA MET A 1 -101.30 -43.68 87.67
C MET A 1 -102.49 -42.99 88.35
N ALA A 2 -103.29 -43.71 89.13
CA ALA A 2 -104.41 -43.19 89.93
C ALA A 2 -104.65 -44.13 91.15
N GLY A 3 -105.55 -43.76 92.07
CA GLY A 3 -105.76 -44.53 93.31
C GLY A 3 -107.16 -44.43 93.97
N PRO A 4 -107.31 -44.97 95.21
CA PRO A 4 -108.55 -45.05 96.00
C PRO A 4 -109.18 -43.70 96.38
N ARG A 5 -110.50 -43.68 96.65
CA ARG A 5 -111.33 -42.46 96.78
C ARG A 5 -112.60 -42.69 97.63
N PHE A 6 -113.26 -41.60 98.01
CA PHE A 6 -114.62 -41.49 98.57
C PHE A 6 -114.85 -41.92 100.04
N ALA A 7 -115.94 -41.40 100.63
CA ALA A 7 -116.46 -41.67 101.99
C ALA A 7 -117.95 -41.22 102.07
N ALA A 8 -118.69 -41.57 103.13
CA ALA A 8 -120.14 -41.27 103.26
C ALA A 8 -120.68 -41.29 104.72
N PRO A 9 -121.86 -40.68 105.02
CA PRO A 9 -122.75 -41.10 106.12
C PRO A 9 -123.05 -39.99 107.17
N THR A 10 -124.25 -40.01 107.78
CA THR A 10 -124.86 -38.97 108.64
C THR A 10 -126.03 -39.55 109.46
N ALA A 11 -126.39 -38.98 110.63
CA ALA A 11 -127.58 -39.37 111.43
C ALA A 11 -128.12 -38.24 112.35
N ALA A 12 -129.34 -38.40 112.88
CA ALA A 12 -130.01 -37.54 113.89
C ALA A 12 -131.09 -38.33 114.67
N GLU A 13 -131.59 -37.83 115.81
CA GLU A 13 -132.45 -38.53 116.78
C GLU A 13 -133.23 -37.54 117.70
N ALA A 14 -134.38 -37.92 118.29
CA ALA A 14 -135.03 -37.21 119.42
C ALA A 14 -136.60 -37.16 119.39
N GLU A 15 -137.29 -37.30 120.54
CA GLU A 15 -138.75 -37.14 120.76
C GLU A 15 -139.09 -37.00 122.28
N LEU A 16 -140.39 -36.93 122.62
CA LEU A 16 -141.07 -37.11 123.91
C LEU A 16 -141.26 -35.81 124.71
N LEU A 17 -142.51 -35.49 125.10
CA LEU A 17 -142.82 -34.21 125.76
C LEU A 17 -143.97 -34.26 126.80
N LEU A 18 -143.62 -34.23 128.10
CA LEU A 18 -144.51 -34.19 129.29
C LEU A 18 -144.60 -32.78 129.96
N LEU A 19 -144.36 -32.64 131.28
CA LEU A 19 -143.73 -31.45 131.92
C LEU A 19 -142.42 -31.06 131.20
N GLN A 20 -141.80 -32.08 130.60
CA GLN A 20 -140.78 -31.98 129.57
C GLN A 20 -141.18 -31.07 128.39
N LYS A 21 -142.47 -30.80 128.06
CA LYS A 21 -142.84 -29.72 127.12
C LYS A 21 -142.41 -28.33 127.61
N GLN A 22 -142.49 -28.04 128.91
CA GLN A 22 -142.08 -26.73 129.44
C GLN A 22 -140.55 -26.62 129.50
N ALA A 23 -139.87 -27.68 129.94
CA ALA A 23 -138.41 -27.73 129.91
C ALA A 23 -137.86 -27.66 128.48
N LEU A 24 -138.43 -28.43 127.54
CA LEU A 24 -138.11 -28.35 126.12
C LEU A 24 -138.45 -26.98 125.54
N ALA A 25 -139.55 -26.33 125.91
CA ALA A 25 -139.88 -25.00 125.41
C ALA A 25 -138.86 -23.93 125.87
N GLU A 26 -138.31 -24.03 127.09
CA GLU A 26 -137.19 -23.16 127.52
C GLU A 26 -135.87 -23.54 126.82
N GLU A 27 -135.63 -24.82 126.55
CA GLU A 27 -134.47 -25.29 125.77
C GLU A 27 -134.56 -24.87 124.28
N GLU A 28 -135.74 -24.87 123.69
CA GLU A 28 -136.06 -24.42 122.33
C GLU A 28 -136.00 -22.90 122.22
N ALA A 29 -136.54 -22.17 123.21
CA ALA A 29 -136.40 -20.71 123.31
C ALA A 29 -134.96 -20.25 123.54
N THR A 30 -134.07 -21.12 124.07
CA THR A 30 -132.63 -20.85 124.17
C THR A 30 -131.83 -21.36 122.97
N LYS A 31 -132.26 -22.43 122.27
CA LYS A 31 -131.71 -22.88 120.97
C LYS A 31 -131.96 -21.85 119.87
N THR A 32 -133.21 -21.44 119.66
CA THR A 32 -133.59 -20.43 118.64
C THR A 32 -132.84 -19.11 118.83
N LYS A 33 -132.64 -18.66 120.08
CA LYS A 33 -131.79 -17.50 120.40
C LYS A 33 -130.30 -17.70 120.07
N ARG A 34 -129.76 -18.93 120.16
CA ARG A 34 -128.38 -19.25 119.76
C ARG A 34 -128.22 -19.27 118.24
N GLU A 35 -129.18 -19.85 117.53
CA GLU A 35 -129.15 -20.04 116.07
C GLU A 35 -129.27 -18.72 115.29
N LEU A 36 -130.20 -17.85 115.68
CA LEU A 36 -130.37 -16.54 115.06
C LEU A 36 -129.12 -15.66 115.24
N LEU A 37 -128.40 -15.85 116.36
CA LEU A 37 -127.18 -15.13 116.71
C LEU A 37 -125.96 -15.68 115.93
N THR A 38 -125.84 -16.99 115.70
CA THR A 38 -124.75 -17.56 114.89
C THR A 38 -124.88 -17.24 113.40
N CYS A 39 -126.09 -17.28 112.82
CA CYS A 39 -126.28 -16.89 111.41
C CYS A 39 -125.92 -15.42 111.15
N PHE A 40 -126.28 -14.51 112.05
CA PHE A 40 -125.92 -13.09 111.96
C PHE A 40 -124.39 -12.86 112.00
N LEU A 41 -123.68 -13.62 112.85
CA LEU A 41 -122.22 -13.56 112.94
C LEU A 41 -121.53 -14.05 111.66
N GLN A 42 -122.02 -15.12 111.02
CA GLN A 42 -121.46 -15.63 109.77
C GLN A 42 -121.63 -14.65 108.60
N GLU A 43 -122.82 -14.03 108.46
CA GLU A 43 -123.05 -13.07 107.37
C GLU A 43 -122.17 -11.82 107.54
N LYS A 44 -121.97 -11.36 108.78
CA LYS A 44 -121.01 -10.29 109.13
C LYS A 44 -119.58 -10.64 108.70
N LEU A 45 -119.09 -11.82 109.09
CA LEU A 45 -117.73 -12.29 108.78
C LEU A 45 -117.46 -12.30 107.27
N SER A 46 -118.40 -12.81 106.47
CA SER A 46 -118.24 -12.91 105.01
C SER A 46 -118.11 -11.54 104.30
N ARG A 47 -118.84 -10.52 104.77
CA ARG A 47 -118.74 -9.14 104.26
C ARG A 47 -117.43 -8.49 104.70
N GLU A 48 -116.99 -8.74 105.92
CA GLU A 48 -115.71 -8.27 106.45
C GLU A 48 -114.53 -8.78 105.61
N GLU A 49 -114.49 -10.09 105.31
CA GLU A 49 -113.45 -10.68 104.45
C GLU A 49 -113.33 -10.04 103.07
N GLN A 50 -114.45 -9.82 102.37
CA GLN A 50 -114.42 -9.23 101.03
C GLN A 50 -114.00 -7.76 101.09
N SER A 51 -114.46 -7.02 102.10
CA SER A 51 -114.01 -5.64 102.34
C SER A 51 -112.51 -5.57 102.65
N SER A 52 -111.98 -6.54 103.40
CA SER A 52 -110.56 -6.68 103.73
C SER A 52 -109.71 -6.91 102.49
N LYS A 53 -110.08 -7.86 101.62
CA LYS A 53 -109.37 -8.14 100.35
C LYS A 53 -109.32 -6.91 99.41
N CYS A 54 -110.44 -6.19 99.25
CA CYS A 54 -110.45 -4.95 98.47
C CYS A 54 -109.69 -3.79 99.16
N GLY A 55 -109.72 -3.72 100.48
CA GLY A 55 -108.91 -2.80 101.28
C GLY A 55 -107.42 -3.04 101.05
N LEU A 56 -106.97 -4.30 101.12
CA LEU A 56 -105.57 -4.70 100.97
C LEU A 56 -104.96 -4.24 99.64
N HIS A 57 -105.69 -4.35 98.52
CA HIS A 57 -105.21 -3.88 97.22
C HIS A 57 -105.14 -2.34 97.11
N LYS A 58 -106.08 -1.61 97.71
CA LYS A 58 -105.99 -0.14 97.81
C LYS A 58 -104.78 0.27 98.66
N VAL A 59 -104.61 -0.38 99.82
CA VAL A 59 -103.50 -0.21 100.75
C VAL A 59 -102.15 -0.49 100.07
N HIS A 60 -101.97 -1.63 99.39
CA HIS A 60 -100.74 -1.94 98.65
C HIS A 60 -100.44 -0.99 97.48
N THR A 61 -101.45 -0.33 96.92
CA THR A 61 -101.25 0.62 95.82
C THR A 61 -100.90 2.01 96.35
N ALA A 62 -101.54 2.44 97.44
CA ALA A 62 -101.13 3.62 98.21
C ALA A 62 -99.70 3.48 98.76
N TRP A 63 -99.37 2.35 99.39
CA TRP A 63 -98.02 2.06 99.90
C TRP A 63 -96.96 2.07 98.81
N ARG A 64 -97.22 1.50 97.63
CA ARG A 64 -96.24 1.55 96.51
C ARG A 64 -96.05 2.96 95.96
N LEU A 65 -97.08 3.81 95.98
CA LEU A 65 -96.94 5.22 95.62
C LEU A 65 -96.18 6.01 96.69
N ALA A 66 -96.45 5.75 97.97
CA ALA A 66 -95.76 6.35 99.11
C ALA A 66 -94.28 5.96 99.15
N LEU A 67 -93.96 4.66 99.11
CA LEU A 67 -92.58 4.14 99.11
C LEU A 67 -91.76 4.63 97.91
N ARG A 68 -92.39 4.83 96.74
CA ARG A 68 -91.72 5.47 95.60
C ARG A 68 -91.44 6.94 95.88
N ARG A 69 -92.38 7.69 96.43
CA ARG A 69 -92.18 9.11 96.79
C ARG A 69 -91.11 9.27 97.88
N THR A 70 -91.11 8.44 98.92
CA THR A 70 -90.06 8.50 99.96
C THR A 70 -88.72 8.11 99.38
N LYS A 71 -88.60 7.03 98.59
CA LYS A 71 -87.31 6.65 98.00
C LYS A 71 -86.79 7.65 96.97
N ASP A 72 -87.66 8.32 96.19
CA ASP A 72 -87.25 9.43 95.30
C ASP A 72 -86.76 10.65 96.11
N GLN A 73 -87.37 10.93 97.26
CA GLN A 73 -86.99 12.03 98.15
C GLN A 73 -85.70 11.72 98.92
N GLU A 74 -85.54 10.48 99.41
CA GLU A 74 -84.30 9.95 99.99
C GLU A 74 -83.16 10.04 98.96
N LEU A 75 -83.35 9.55 97.73
CA LEU A 75 -82.31 9.60 96.69
C LEU A 75 -81.92 11.04 96.30
N ARG A 76 -82.87 11.99 96.34
CA ARG A 76 -82.56 13.42 96.13
C ARG A 76 -81.75 14.00 97.28
N GLN A 77 -82.08 13.65 98.53
CA GLN A 77 -81.31 14.03 99.71
C GLN A 77 -79.92 13.38 99.70
N ASP A 78 -79.80 12.11 99.31
CA ASP A 78 -78.53 11.41 99.15
C ASP A 78 -77.65 12.12 98.10
N ILE A 79 -78.22 12.49 96.94
CA ILE A 79 -77.52 13.24 95.88
C ILE A 79 -77.12 14.65 96.35
N GLU A 80 -77.95 15.34 97.13
CA GLU A 80 -77.65 16.67 97.65
C GLU A 80 -76.60 16.65 98.78
N ILE A 81 -76.62 15.63 99.65
CA ILE A 81 -75.57 15.38 100.63
C ILE A 81 -74.25 15.00 99.93
N LEU A 82 -74.32 14.21 98.86
CA LEU A 82 -73.15 13.89 98.03
C LEU A 82 -72.59 15.15 97.34
N SER A 83 -73.42 16.00 96.74
CA SER A 83 -72.93 17.24 96.13
C SER A 83 -72.33 18.21 97.15
N GLN A 84 -72.92 18.32 98.36
CA GLN A 84 -72.35 19.13 99.44
C GLN A 84 -71.06 18.56 100.02
N THR A 85 -70.92 17.23 100.09
CA THR A 85 -69.65 16.60 100.52
C THR A 85 -68.57 16.68 99.44
N PHE A 86 -68.91 16.54 98.15
CA PHE A 86 -67.97 16.81 97.06
C PHE A 86 -67.55 18.28 97.02
N ALA A 87 -68.46 19.23 97.22
CA ALA A 87 -68.13 20.65 97.34
C ALA A 87 -67.10 20.88 98.47
N ARG A 88 -67.39 20.42 99.70
CA ARG A 88 -66.43 20.54 100.82
C ARG A 88 -65.09 19.84 100.57
N VAL A 89 -65.08 18.74 99.84
CA VAL A 89 -63.85 18.03 99.47
C VAL A 89 -63.07 18.78 98.39
N MET A 90 -63.75 19.48 97.47
CA MET A 90 -63.13 20.47 96.59
C MET A 90 -62.60 21.67 97.39
N ASP A 91 -63.41 22.34 98.20
CA ASP A 91 -62.98 23.48 99.04
C ASP A 91 -61.73 23.15 99.88
N CYS A 92 -61.69 21.94 100.47
CA CYS A 92 -60.53 21.46 101.24
C CYS A 92 -59.33 21.07 100.37
N LYS A 93 -59.53 20.65 99.11
CA LYS A 93 -58.45 20.38 98.15
C LYS A 93 -57.89 21.66 97.56
N ASP A 94 -58.76 22.59 97.20
CA ASP A 94 -58.42 23.88 96.64
C ASP A 94 -57.71 24.74 97.70
N GLY A 95 -58.16 24.72 98.96
CA GLY A 95 -57.42 25.31 100.08
C GLY A 95 -56.05 24.64 100.37
N VAL A 96 -55.89 23.35 100.12
CA VAL A 96 -54.58 22.67 100.17
C VAL A 96 -53.71 23.03 98.96
N ILE A 97 -54.30 23.23 97.77
CA ILE A 97 -53.60 23.70 96.57
C ILE A 97 -53.13 25.14 96.77
N GLU A 98 -53.98 26.04 97.27
CA GLU A 98 -53.61 27.41 97.63
C GLU A 98 -52.51 27.43 98.69
N ALA A 99 -52.60 26.60 99.73
CA ALA A 99 -51.52 26.47 100.73
C ALA A 99 -50.20 25.99 100.11
N LEU A 100 -50.23 24.95 99.27
CA LEU A 100 -49.04 24.42 98.60
C LEU A 100 -48.45 25.38 97.55
N VAL A 101 -49.29 26.15 96.84
CA VAL A 101 -48.85 27.22 95.94
C VAL A 101 -48.16 28.32 96.75
N ARG A 102 -48.76 28.75 97.87
CA ARG A 102 -48.18 29.76 98.74
C ARG A 102 -46.89 29.30 99.42
N GLU A 103 -46.79 28.02 99.79
CA GLU A 103 -45.55 27.39 100.28
C GLU A 103 -44.47 27.28 99.18
N LEU A 104 -44.87 26.99 97.92
CA LEU A 104 -43.96 27.01 96.78
C LEU A 104 -43.46 28.43 96.46
N GLU A 105 -44.32 29.44 96.51
CA GLU A 105 -43.95 30.85 96.34
C GLU A 105 -43.01 31.30 97.48
N GLU A 106 -43.32 30.97 98.74
CA GLU A 106 -42.44 31.27 99.88
C GLU A 106 -41.09 30.52 99.78
N ALA A 107 -41.09 29.28 99.30
CA ALA A 107 -39.87 28.50 99.09
C ALA A 107 -39.05 29.03 97.90
N GLU A 108 -39.68 29.42 96.79
CA GLU A 108 -39.00 30.05 95.66
C GLU A 108 -38.46 31.43 96.05
N GLU A 109 -39.19 32.25 96.81
CA GLU A 109 -38.66 33.49 97.35
C GLU A 109 -37.48 33.25 98.31
N GLN A 110 -37.56 32.25 99.20
CA GLN A 110 -36.45 31.87 100.08
C GLN A 110 -35.24 31.41 99.29
N GLN A 111 -35.41 30.56 98.27
CA GLN A 111 -34.35 30.12 97.39
C GLN A 111 -33.78 31.28 96.56
N ASN A 112 -34.60 32.24 96.11
CA ASN A 112 -34.14 33.45 95.44
C ASN A 112 -33.39 34.40 96.39
N ARG A 113 -33.82 34.53 97.65
CA ARG A 113 -33.10 35.27 98.71
C ARG A 113 -31.74 34.63 99.01
N ALA A 114 -31.70 33.30 99.13
CA ALA A 114 -30.48 32.52 99.33
C ALA A 114 -29.56 32.58 98.10
N LEU A 115 -30.11 32.51 96.88
CA LEU A 115 -29.32 32.65 95.65
C LEU A 115 -28.74 34.05 95.55
N ARG A 116 -29.49 35.11 95.88
CA ARG A 116 -28.99 36.50 95.90
C ARG A 116 -27.91 36.71 96.96
N SER A 117 -28.04 36.13 98.16
CA SER A 117 -27.00 36.22 99.19
C SER A 117 -25.77 35.38 98.85
N HIS A 118 -25.93 34.18 98.29
CA HIS A 118 -24.83 33.37 97.76
C HIS A 118 -24.12 34.07 96.60
N LEU A 119 -24.85 34.64 95.64
CA LEU A 119 -24.28 35.41 94.53
C LEU A 119 -23.48 36.60 95.06
N HIS A 120 -24.04 37.36 96.01
CA HIS A 120 -23.32 38.48 96.64
C HIS A 120 -22.07 38.02 97.41
N LEU A 121 -22.12 36.89 98.13
CA LEU A 121 -20.96 36.29 98.78
C LEU A 121 -19.93 35.77 97.77
N THR A 122 -20.37 35.21 96.63
CA THR A 122 -19.44 34.81 95.56
C THR A 122 -18.87 36.01 94.81
N ASP A 123 -19.58 37.12 94.68
CA ASP A 123 -19.04 38.36 94.11
C ASP A 123 -18.05 39.03 95.07
N GLN A 124 -18.32 39.04 96.38
CA GLN A 124 -17.34 39.44 97.40
C GLN A 124 -16.11 38.52 97.36
N LEU A 125 -16.29 37.20 97.29
CA LEU A 125 -15.20 36.24 97.18
C LEU A 125 -14.43 36.40 95.87
N LEU A 126 -15.11 36.61 94.73
CA LEU A 126 -14.51 36.87 93.43
C LEU A 126 -13.79 38.22 93.42
N HIS A 127 -14.28 39.24 94.13
CA HIS A 127 -13.58 40.50 94.27
C HIS A 127 -12.31 40.34 95.11
N LEU A 128 -12.38 39.68 96.26
CA LEU A 128 -11.22 39.34 97.10
C LEU A 128 -10.22 38.45 96.34
N GLN A 129 -10.69 37.47 95.58
CA GLN A 129 -9.84 36.62 94.74
C GLN A 129 -9.30 37.36 93.53
N ARG A 130 -10.01 38.34 92.94
CA ARG A 130 -9.48 39.23 91.88
C ARG A 130 -8.45 40.21 92.41
N CYS A 131 -8.59 40.72 93.63
CA CYS A 131 -7.57 41.54 94.27
C CYS A 131 -6.34 40.70 94.67
N ARG A 132 -6.56 39.49 95.21
CA ARG A 132 -5.49 38.54 95.52
C ARG A 132 -4.78 38.05 94.25
N LEU A 133 -5.54 37.75 93.19
CA LEU A 133 -4.99 37.45 91.87
C LEU A 133 -4.26 38.66 91.34
N GLY A 134 -4.77 39.89 91.41
CA GLY A 134 -4.06 41.10 91.00
C GLY A 134 -2.69 41.26 91.67
N TYR A 135 -2.61 41.14 93.00
CA TYR A 135 -1.31 41.18 93.70
C TYR A 135 -0.41 39.98 93.38
N LEU A 136 -0.97 38.79 93.19
CA LEU A 136 -0.22 37.62 92.74
C LEU A 136 0.19 37.72 91.26
N GLU A 137 -0.58 38.39 90.41
CA GLU A 137 -0.35 38.61 88.98
C GLU A 137 0.64 39.74 88.79
N GLU A 138 0.70 40.78 89.62
CA GLU A 138 1.79 41.76 89.58
C GLU A 138 3.13 41.09 89.96
N GLY A 139 3.12 40.21 90.98
CA GLY A 139 4.28 39.39 91.36
C GLY A 139 4.66 38.32 90.32
N PHE A 140 3.70 37.53 89.84
CA PHE A 140 3.91 36.52 88.81
C PHE A 140 4.20 37.16 87.46
N ASN A 141 3.64 38.32 87.09
CA ASN A 141 4.02 38.98 85.84
C ASN A 141 5.43 39.55 85.95
N ALA A 142 5.92 39.99 87.11
CA ALA A 142 7.35 40.32 87.24
C ALA A 142 8.26 39.09 87.01
N GLN A 143 7.91 37.94 87.61
CA GLN A 143 8.69 36.70 87.50
C GLN A 143 8.53 36.02 86.13
N CYS A 144 7.30 35.77 85.70
CA CYS A 144 6.98 35.24 84.38
C CYS A 144 7.33 36.21 83.24
N TRP A 145 7.42 37.54 83.41
CA TRP A 145 8.01 38.37 82.35
C TRP A 145 9.52 38.14 82.25
N GLN A 146 10.24 37.91 83.36
CA GLN A 146 11.63 37.45 83.30
C GLN A 146 11.74 36.06 82.67
N GLU A 147 10.95 35.07 83.11
CA GLU A 147 11.00 33.71 82.54
C GLU A 147 10.47 33.62 81.11
N GLN A 148 9.46 34.40 80.74
CA GLN A 148 8.92 34.50 79.38
C GLN A 148 9.84 35.30 78.48
N GLN A 149 10.51 36.36 78.94
CA GLN A 149 11.56 37.02 78.14
C GLN A 149 12.79 36.11 78.02
N TYR A 150 13.20 35.41 79.07
CA TYR A 150 14.27 34.41 78.98
C TYR A 150 13.91 33.29 78.01
N SER A 151 12.67 32.77 78.07
CA SER A 151 12.17 31.77 77.13
C SER A 151 11.95 32.32 75.72
N ARG A 152 11.57 33.59 75.55
CA ARG A 152 11.45 34.25 74.24
C ARG A 152 12.80 34.64 73.66
N LEU A 153 13.82 34.93 74.45
CA LEU A 153 15.19 35.08 73.99
C LEU A 153 15.82 33.70 73.68
N GLN A 154 15.54 32.65 74.46
CA GLN A 154 16.04 31.31 74.15
C GLN A 154 15.34 30.69 72.92
N LEU A 155 14.00 30.70 72.87
CA LEU A 155 13.25 30.23 71.71
C LEU A 155 13.40 31.19 70.52
N GLY A 156 13.53 32.49 70.77
CA GLY A 156 13.86 33.51 69.76
C GLY A 156 15.23 33.26 69.16
N ALA A 157 16.31 33.29 69.94
CA ALA A 157 17.66 32.99 69.45
C ALA A 157 17.81 31.57 68.89
N ARG A 158 16.97 30.61 69.29
CA ARG A 158 16.93 29.27 68.68
C ARG A 158 16.13 29.25 67.37
N LEU A 159 15.05 30.01 67.23
CA LEU A 159 14.30 30.16 65.98
C LEU A 159 15.06 31.02 64.98
N GLU A 160 15.67 32.12 65.42
CA GLU A 160 16.61 32.95 64.66
C GLU A 160 17.87 32.16 64.32
N GLY A 161 18.43 31.37 65.25
CA GLY A 161 19.55 30.49 64.98
C GLY A 161 19.22 29.37 63.98
N LEU A 162 18.01 28.78 64.04
CA LEU A 162 17.51 27.83 63.05
C LEU A 162 17.17 28.50 61.72
N TRP A 163 16.64 29.72 61.73
CA TRP A 163 16.31 30.49 60.53
C TRP A 163 17.57 30.99 59.84
N GLU A 164 18.57 31.43 60.60
CA GLU A 164 19.92 31.67 60.10
C GLU A 164 20.55 30.39 59.56
N GLN A 165 20.38 29.23 60.22
CA GLN A 165 20.87 27.95 59.67
C GLN A 165 20.14 27.58 58.37
N ILE A 166 18.83 27.79 58.28
CA ILE A 166 18.04 27.59 57.06
C ILE A 166 18.44 28.57 55.97
N GLN A 167 18.66 29.86 56.28
CA GLN A 167 19.17 30.83 55.31
C GLN A 167 20.62 30.56 54.92
N LYS A 168 21.49 30.15 55.84
CA LYS A 168 22.88 29.76 55.56
C LYS A 168 22.92 28.47 54.73
N ALA A 169 22.01 27.53 54.96
CA ALA A 169 21.80 26.33 54.13
C ALA A 169 21.24 26.69 52.74
N GLN A 170 20.23 27.55 52.65
CA GLN A 170 19.63 28.00 51.39
C GLN A 170 20.62 28.83 50.56
N GLN A 171 21.38 29.74 51.20
CA GLN A 171 22.41 30.55 50.55
C GLN A 171 23.63 29.72 50.17
N SER A 172 24.05 28.73 50.97
CA SER A 172 25.15 27.83 50.58
C SER A 172 24.71 26.86 49.48
N TYR A 173 23.50 26.32 49.52
CA TYR A 173 22.91 25.52 48.45
C TYR A 173 22.73 26.34 47.16
N ALA A 174 22.25 27.59 47.25
CA ALA A 174 22.22 28.52 46.13
C ALA A 174 23.64 28.73 45.58
N ARG A 175 24.59 29.22 46.39
CA ARG A 175 25.99 29.43 45.95
C ARG A 175 26.68 28.17 45.41
N ALA A 176 26.31 26.98 45.88
CA ALA A 176 26.82 25.69 45.40
C ALA A 176 26.13 25.17 44.13
N THR A 177 24.86 25.52 43.91
CA THR A 177 24.12 25.15 42.68
C THR A 177 24.23 26.21 41.59
N ASP A 178 24.35 27.49 41.92
CA ASP A 178 24.46 28.60 40.97
C ASP A 178 25.74 28.52 40.14
N LYS A 179 26.86 28.09 40.73
CA LYS A 179 28.07 27.72 39.97
C LYS A 179 27.76 26.64 38.94
N LYS A 180 27.09 25.55 39.36
CA LYS A 180 26.68 24.45 38.47
C LYS A 180 25.63 24.87 37.43
N LYS A 181 24.75 25.84 37.72
CA LYS A 181 23.80 26.42 36.76
C LYS A 181 24.53 27.26 35.70
N VAL A 182 25.47 28.12 36.11
CA VAL A 182 26.29 28.92 35.19
C VAL A 182 27.20 28.04 34.35
N GLU A 183 27.78 26.99 34.93
CA GLU A 183 28.53 25.95 34.21
C GLU A 183 27.63 25.21 33.21
N PHE A 184 26.43 24.78 33.61
CA PHE A 184 25.46 24.12 32.75
C PHE A 184 24.95 25.02 31.63
N GLU A 185 24.63 26.29 31.89
CA GLU A 185 24.27 27.26 30.86
C GLU A 185 25.44 27.53 29.90
N GLY A 186 26.66 27.62 30.42
CA GLY A 186 27.87 27.76 29.62
C GLY A 186 28.13 26.55 28.73
N LEU A 187 27.84 25.34 29.22
CA LEU A 187 27.87 24.11 28.43
C LEU A 187 26.72 24.05 27.42
N LYS A 188 25.49 24.40 27.79
CA LYS A 188 24.33 24.46 26.88
C LYS A 188 24.58 25.42 25.72
N LYS A 189 25.06 26.64 26.00
CA LYS A 189 25.43 27.65 24.99
C LYS A 189 26.62 27.21 24.12
N LYS A 190 27.48 26.31 24.61
CA LYS A 190 28.52 25.64 23.79
C LYS A 190 27.90 24.55 22.92
N CYS A 191 27.07 23.66 23.47
CA CYS A 191 26.39 22.59 22.74
C CYS A 191 25.50 23.14 21.61
N GLU A 192 24.78 24.22 21.85
CA GLU A 192 23.97 24.92 20.83
C GLU A 192 24.84 25.45 19.69
N LYS A 193 25.98 26.07 19.99
CA LYS A 193 26.95 26.53 18.98
C LYS A 193 27.56 25.35 18.20
N THR A 194 28.03 24.31 18.89
CA THR A 194 28.61 23.14 18.23
C THR A 194 27.58 22.39 17.40
N SER A 195 26.30 22.35 17.82
CA SER A 195 25.22 21.76 17.00
C SER A 195 25.01 22.57 15.72
N TRP A 196 24.91 23.89 15.82
CA TRP A 196 24.78 24.77 14.66
C TRP A 196 26.00 24.69 13.72
N GLU A 197 27.21 24.59 14.28
CA GLU A 197 28.44 24.36 13.51
C GLU A 197 28.42 22.99 12.82
N ILE A 198 28.00 21.92 13.50
CA ILE A 198 27.82 20.58 12.91
C ILE A 198 26.78 20.62 11.79
N ASP A 199 25.63 21.25 11.97
CA ASP A 199 24.59 21.41 10.93
C ASP A 199 25.11 22.20 9.72
N ALA A 200 25.90 23.25 9.96
CA ALA A 200 26.50 24.06 8.90
C ALA A 200 27.60 23.29 8.13
N GLN A 201 28.40 22.46 8.81
CA GLN A 201 29.39 21.60 8.16
C GLN A 201 28.73 20.41 7.45
N ALA A 202 27.67 19.81 8.00
CA ALA A 202 26.90 18.75 7.36
C ALA A 202 26.28 19.24 6.04
N LYS A 203 25.71 20.45 6.02
CA LYS A 203 25.21 21.09 4.78
C LYS A 203 26.31 21.35 3.76
N LYS A 204 27.51 21.77 4.19
CA LYS A 204 28.67 21.92 3.28
C LYS A 204 29.14 20.57 2.72
N LEU A 205 29.20 19.53 3.56
CA LEU A 205 29.56 18.18 3.16
C LEU A 205 28.55 17.59 2.17
N GLN A 206 27.25 17.81 2.38
CA GLN A 206 26.21 17.44 1.43
C GLN A 206 26.40 18.15 0.09
N ASN A 207 26.54 19.48 0.08
CA ASN A 207 26.75 20.25 -1.16
C ASN A 207 28.03 19.80 -1.91
N LEU A 208 29.09 19.44 -1.19
CA LEU A 208 30.32 18.87 -1.78
C LEU A 208 30.10 17.45 -2.32
N GLN A 209 29.33 16.61 -1.63
CA GLN A 209 28.96 15.28 -2.09
C GLN A 209 28.07 15.34 -3.35
N ASP A 210 27.16 16.31 -3.43
CA ASP A 210 26.32 16.57 -4.59
C ASP A 210 27.15 17.09 -5.77
N MET A 211 28.15 17.93 -5.51
CA MET A 211 29.15 18.34 -6.51
C MET A 211 30.01 17.16 -6.99
N VAL A 212 30.43 16.25 -6.09
CA VAL A 212 31.21 15.05 -6.44
C VAL A 212 30.37 14.04 -7.24
N THR A 213 29.08 13.87 -6.93
CA THR A 213 28.20 12.96 -7.67
C THR A 213 27.83 13.52 -9.05
N THR A 214 27.52 14.82 -9.16
CA THR A 214 27.26 15.48 -10.45
C THR A 214 28.49 15.50 -11.36
N THR A 215 29.68 15.84 -10.85
CA THR A 215 30.92 15.78 -11.65
C THR A 215 31.28 14.35 -12.07
N ARG A 216 31.08 13.34 -11.21
CA ARG A 216 31.20 11.92 -11.61
C ARG A 216 30.22 11.53 -12.72
N ALA A 217 28.98 12.02 -12.68
CA ALA A 217 28.00 11.77 -13.74
C ALA A 217 28.39 12.45 -15.07
N GLN A 218 28.93 13.68 -15.02
CA GLN A 218 29.46 14.38 -16.20
C GLN A 218 30.66 13.64 -16.82
N ILE A 219 31.61 13.17 -15.99
CA ILE A 219 32.74 12.36 -16.46
C ILE A 219 32.24 11.06 -17.10
N ALA A 220 31.26 10.37 -16.50
CA ALA A 220 30.68 9.16 -17.06
C ALA A 220 29.91 9.41 -18.38
N ALA A 221 29.28 10.58 -18.54
CA ALA A 221 28.64 10.99 -19.78
C ALA A 221 29.67 11.24 -20.89
N HIS A 222 30.69 12.07 -20.63
CA HIS A 222 31.75 12.36 -21.59
C HIS A 222 32.58 11.13 -21.99
N LEU A 223 32.78 10.17 -21.07
CA LEU A 223 33.40 8.89 -21.41
C LEU A 223 32.55 8.12 -22.44
N ARG A 224 31.24 7.96 -22.20
CA ARG A 224 30.31 7.31 -23.16
C ARG A 224 30.26 8.03 -24.50
N GLU A 225 30.17 9.36 -24.50
CA GLU A 225 30.21 10.17 -25.72
C GLU A 225 31.51 9.92 -26.50
N SER A 226 32.64 9.84 -25.82
CA SER A 226 33.95 9.54 -26.45
C SER A 226 34.05 8.10 -26.96
N GLU A 227 33.45 7.13 -26.26
CA GLU A 227 33.39 5.72 -26.67
C GLU A 227 32.51 5.56 -27.92
N GLU A 228 31.33 6.18 -27.95
CA GLU A 228 30.46 6.20 -29.13
C GLU A 228 31.12 6.88 -30.33
N GLN A 229 31.79 8.03 -30.14
CA GLN A 229 32.55 8.68 -31.20
C GLN A 229 33.68 7.77 -31.71
N CYS A 230 34.40 7.10 -30.81
CA CYS A 230 35.44 6.14 -31.19
C CYS A 230 34.89 4.92 -31.93
N GLN A 231 33.67 4.46 -31.62
CA GLN A 231 33.00 3.37 -32.34
C GLN A 231 32.62 3.80 -33.76
N ARG A 232 31.91 4.92 -33.92
CA ARG A 232 31.51 5.47 -35.22
C ARG A 232 32.72 5.71 -36.14
N ILE A 233 33.82 6.26 -35.60
CA ILE A 233 35.08 6.46 -36.36
C ILE A 233 35.73 5.13 -36.77
N ARG A 234 35.58 4.05 -36.00
CA ARG A 234 36.04 2.71 -36.40
C ARG A 234 35.17 2.12 -37.51
N GLU A 235 33.85 2.23 -37.40
CA GLU A 235 32.90 1.76 -38.42
C GLU A 235 33.11 2.47 -39.76
N ASP A 236 33.22 3.81 -39.75
CA ASP A 236 33.55 4.61 -40.94
C ASP A 236 34.90 4.22 -41.55
N LYS A 237 35.92 4.01 -40.72
CA LYS A 237 37.25 3.54 -41.15
C LYS A 237 37.17 2.15 -41.78
N GLU A 238 36.43 1.23 -41.21
CA GLU A 238 36.26 -0.13 -41.73
C GLU A 238 35.50 -0.12 -43.05
N HIS A 239 34.42 0.65 -43.17
CA HIS A 239 33.73 0.87 -44.45
C HIS A 239 34.62 1.54 -45.50
N ALA A 240 35.47 2.51 -45.12
CA ALA A 240 36.45 3.11 -46.02
C ALA A 240 37.51 2.10 -46.48
N VAL A 241 38.04 1.27 -45.58
CA VAL A 241 39.00 0.19 -45.90
C VAL A 241 38.37 -0.85 -46.83
N GLN A 242 37.12 -1.28 -46.58
CA GLN A 242 36.39 -2.20 -47.46
C GLN A 242 36.18 -1.60 -48.86
N LYS A 243 35.84 -0.32 -48.97
CA LYS A 243 35.73 0.40 -50.26
C LYS A 243 37.08 0.45 -50.98
N LEU A 244 38.16 0.80 -50.28
CA LEU A 244 39.52 0.84 -50.84
C LEU A 244 40.03 -0.55 -51.28
N GLN A 245 39.72 -1.61 -50.53
CA GLN A 245 40.04 -2.99 -50.92
C GLN A 245 39.32 -3.40 -52.22
N LYS A 246 38.02 -3.11 -52.35
CA LYS A 246 37.24 -3.36 -53.57
C LYS A 246 37.80 -2.60 -54.78
N LEU A 247 38.09 -1.30 -54.63
CA LEU A 247 38.71 -0.47 -55.68
C LEU A 247 40.12 -0.96 -56.06
N ARG A 248 40.93 -1.39 -55.09
CA ARG A 248 42.27 -1.94 -55.34
C ARG A 248 42.21 -3.27 -56.09
N ALA A 249 41.27 -4.14 -55.74
CA ALA A 249 41.02 -5.39 -56.47
C ALA A 249 40.61 -5.09 -57.93
N GLN A 250 39.61 -4.23 -58.15
CA GLN A 250 39.18 -3.79 -59.49
C GLN A 250 40.34 -3.18 -60.30
N SER A 251 41.16 -2.31 -59.69
CA SER A 251 42.33 -1.73 -60.37
C SER A 251 43.39 -2.77 -60.73
N SER A 252 43.63 -3.76 -59.87
CA SER A 252 44.56 -4.86 -60.18
C SER A 252 44.04 -5.76 -61.30
N GLN A 253 42.73 -6.05 -61.32
CA GLN A 253 42.08 -6.84 -62.37
C GLN A 253 42.11 -6.11 -63.72
N ALA A 254 41.81 -4.81 -63.74
CA ALA A 254 41.87 -3.97 -64.94
C ALA A 254 43.31 -3.85 -65.50
N ARG A 255 44.33 -3.80 -64.63
CA ARG A 255 45.74 -3.86 -65.06
C ARG A 255 46.10 -5.23 -65.63
N ALA A 256 45.64 -6.32 -65.02
CA ALA A 256 45.90 -7.68 -65.49
C ALA A 256 45.27 -7.95 -66.86
N THR A 257 44.00 -7.55 -67.08
CA THR A 257 43.33 -7.71 -68.39
C THR A 257 43.97 -6.83 -69.47
N ALA A 258 44.29 -5.57 -69.16
CA ALA A 258 45.02 -4.69 -70.09
C ALA A 258 46.40 -5.26 -70.46
N HIS A 259 47.15 -5.80 -69.50
CA HIS A 259 48.44 -6.44 -69.76
C HIS A 259 48.28 -7.72 -70.60
N ALA A 260 47.25 -8.54 -70.36
CA ALA A 260 46.95 -9.72 -71.17
C ALA A 260 46.62 -9.35 -72.63
N HIS A 261 45.82 -8.30 -72.84
CA HIS A 261 45.50 -7.79 -74.17
C HIS A 261 46.75 -7.24 -74.89
N LEU A 262 47.60 -6.49 -74.20
CA LEU A 262 48.86 -5.96 -74.75
C LEU A 262 49.84 -7.08 -75.15
N VAL A 263 49.97 -8.13 -74.33
CA VAL A 263 50.79 -9.32 -74.67
C VAL A 263 50.21 -10.03 -75.89
N THR A 264 48.90 -10.27 -75.92
CA THR A 264 48.22 -10.94 -77.05
C THR A 264 48.41 -10.16 -78.35
N LEU A 265 48.18 -8.84 -78.32
CA LEU A 265 48.38 -7.96 -79.47
C LEU A 265 49.84 -7.94 -79.93
N THR A 266 50.80 -7.85 -78.99
CA THR A 266 52.24 -7.86 -79.31
C THR A 266 52.66 -9.18 -79.95
N CYS A 267 52.19 -10.31 -79.43
CA CYS A 267 52.41 -11.63 -80.03
C CYS A 267 51.82 -11.70 -81.46
N GLN A 268 50.57 -11.28 -81.66
CA GLN A 268 49.92 -11.24 -82.96
C GLN A 268 50.69 -10.36 -83.97
N CYS A 269 51.02 -9.12 -83.61
CA CYS A 269 51.82 -8.21 -84.44
C CYS A 269 53.21 -8.79 -84.75
N SER A 270 53.86 -9.46 -83.80
CA SER A 270 55.16 -10.11 -84.06
C SER A 270 55.05 -11.30 -85.01
N ALA A 271 53.92 -12.02 -85.00
CA ALA A 271 53.66 -13.15 -85.89
C ALA A 271 53.32 -12.67 -87.31
N THR A 272 52.48 -11.64 -87.47
CA THR A 272 52.17 -11.05 -88.78
C THR A 272 53.40 -10.38 -89.40
N LEU A 273 54.22 -9.67 -88.61
CA LEU A 273 55.50 -9.12 -89.09
C LEU A 273 56.45 -10.21 -89.59
N LYS A 274 56.59 -11.34 -88.88
CA LYS A 274 57.40 -12.49 -89.33
C LYS A 274 56.85 -13.11 -90.62
N ALA A 275 55.53 -13.27 -90.74
CA ALA A 275 54.91 -13.78 -91.95
C ALA A 275 55.14 -12.84 -93.16
N LEU A 276 54.98 -11.52 -92.96
CA LEU A 276 55.27 -10.51 -93.99
C LEU A 276 56.75 -10.47 -94.38
N GLN A 277 57.67 -10.61 -93.41
CA GLN A 277 59.11 -10.74 -93.67
C GLN A 277 59.40 -11.95 -94.57
N GLN A 278 58.83 -13.13 -94.29
CA GLN A 278 58.98 -14.31 -95.16
C GLN A 278 58.41 -14.11 -96.57
N VAL A 279 57.32 -13.34 -96.73
CA VAL A 279 56.79 -12.97 -98.06
C VAL A 279 57.76 -12.05 -98.79
N VAL A 280 58.33 -11.05 -98.10
CA VAL A 280 59.35 -10.15 -98.66
C VAL A 280 60.62 -10.91 -99.06
N GLU A 281 61.10 -11.84 -98.24
CA GLU A 281 62.25 -12.70 -98.57
C GLU A 281 61.99 -13.55 -99.82
N LYS A 282 60.80 -14.16 -99.94
CA LYS A 282 60.39 -14.91 -101.14
C LYS A 282 60.34 -14.00 -102.36
N ALA A 283 59.74 -12.82 -102.26
CA ALA A 283 59.67 -11.85 -103.36
C ALA A 283 61.07 -11.37 -103.79
N GLN A 284 61.95 -11.03 -102.85
CA GLN A 284 63.35 -10.69 -103.14
C GLN A 284 64.11 -11.84 -103.81
N ARG A 285 63.88 -13.09 -103.40
CA ARG A 285 64.50 -14.26 -104.04
C ARG A 285 64.01 -14.45 -105.47
N ILE A 286 62.71 -14.25 -105.73
CA ILE A 286 62.14 -14.30 -107.09
C ILE A 286 62.73 -13.20 -107.97
N LEU A 287 62.84 -11.96 -107.47
CA LEU A 287 63.44 -10.85 -108.20
C LEU A 287 64.92 -11.10 -108.52
N ARG A 288 65.73 -11.56 -107.56
CA ARG A 288 67.14 -11.91 -107.81
C ARG A 288 67.30 -13.04 -108.84
N LEU A 289 66.42 -14.05 -108.80
CA LEU A 289 66.42 -15.11 -109.81
C LEU A 289 66.03 -14.57 -111.20
N ALA A 290 65.02 -13.70 -111.29
CA ALA A 290 64.64 -13.04 -112.53
C ALA A 290 65.77 -12.16 -113.10
N GLU A 291 66.49 -11.40 -112.25
CA GLU A 291 67.69 -10.65 -112.64
C GLU A 291 68.82 -11.56 -113.16
N MET A 292 69.03 -12.72 -112.54
CA MET A 292 70.03 -13.70 -112.99
C MET A 292 69.64 -14.33 -114.33
N CYS A 293 68.37 -14.73 -114.52
CA CYS A 293 67.86 -15.20 -115.80
C CYS A 293 67.98 -14.12 -116.89
N ARG A 294 67.66 -12.86 -116.57
CA ARG A 294 67.75 -11.72 -117.50
C ARG A 294 69.16 -11.41 -118.01
N ARG A 295 70.21 -11.94 -117.37
CA ARG A 295 71.59 -11.87 -117.89
C ARG A 295 71.88 -12.89 -118.99
N LEU A 296 71.12 -13.98 -119.06
CA LEU A 296 71.28 -15.08 -120.02
C LEU A 296 70.37 -14.95 -121.25
N GLU A 297 69.35 -14.10 -121.17
CA GLU A 297 68.42 -13.79 -122.26
C GLU A 297 69.10 -13.03 -123.41
N THR A 298 68.60 -13.21 -124.63
CA THR A 298 69.06 -12.46 -125.80
C THR A 298 68.61 -10.98 -125.75
N GLU A 299 69.25 -10.10 -126.52
CA GLU A 299 68.83 -8.68 -126.60
C GLU A 299 67.42 -8.53 -127.20
N GLU A 300 67.05 -9.40 -128.16
CA GLU A 300 65.69 -9.45 -128.70
C GLU A 300 64.66 -9.74 -127.60
N GLU A 301 64.92 -10.71 -126.73
CA GLU A 301 64.03 -11.06 -125.61
C GLU A 301 64.02 -10.03 -124.47
N LYS A 302 65.06 -9.19 -124.37
CA LYS A 302 65.11 -8.07 -123.41
C LYS A 302 64.30 -6.86 -123.90
N VAL A 303 64.26 -6.63 -125.20
CA VAL A 303 63.54 -5.51 -125.85
C VAL A 303 62.08 -5.87 -126.16
N LEU A 304 61.80 -7.10 -126.59
CA LEU A 304 60.46 -7.65 -126.82
C LEU A 304 60.24 -8.94 -125.99
N PRO A 305 60.02 -8.84 -124.65
CA PRO A 305 59.86 -10.01 -123.78
C PRO A 305 58.55 -10.80 -123.99
N PHE A 306 57.59 -10.24 -124.73
CA PHE A 306 56.25 -10.78 -124.90
C PHE A 306 55.85 -10.74 -126.37
N TYR A 307 55.31 -11.86 -126.86
CA TYR A 307 54.86 -12.00 -128.25
C TYR A 307 53.39 -11.56 -128.39
N PRO A 308 52.97 -11.07 -129.58
CA PRO A 308 51.55 -10.92 -129.88
C PRO A 308 50.86 -12.29 -129.75
N SER A 309 49.64 -12.29 -129.21
CA SER A 309 48.86 -13.53 -129.11
C SER A 309 48.46 -14.02 -130.50
N SER A 310 48.61 -15.31 -130.76
CA SER A 310 48.12 -15.97 -131.98
C SER A 310 46.59 -16.04 -132.06
N LEU A 311 45.88 -15.71 -130.99
CA LEU A 311 44.41 -15.69 -130.91
C LEU A 311 43.84 -14.36 -131.40
N ALA A 312 42.76 -14.41 -132.18
CA ALA A 312 42.00 -13.25 -132.59
C ALA A 312 41.34 -12.53 -131.39
N GLU A 313 41.00 -11.25 -131.53
CA GLU A 313 40.46 -10.44 -130.42
C GLU A 313 39.18 -11.04 -129.80
N CYS A 314 38.31 -11.63 -130.62
CA CYS A 314 37.10 -12.32 -130.15
C CYS A 314 37.43 -13.56 -129.29
N GLU A 315 38.44 -14.34 -129.69
CA GLU A 315 38.91 -15.52 -128.95
C GLU A 315 39.56 -15.11 -127.62
N GLN A 316 40.36 -14.02 -127.62
CA GLN A 316 40.91 -13.45 -126.39
C GLN A 316 39.84 -12.95 -125.43
N GLN A 317 38.76 -12.33 -125.93
CA GLN A 317 37.62 -11.92 -125.11
C GLN A 317 36.87 -13.12 -124.52
N ASN A 318 36.69 -14.19 -125.30
CA ASN A 318 36.05 -15.42 -124.81
C ASN A 318 36.92 -16.14 -123.77
N ALA A 319 38.24 -16.21 -123.94
CA ALA A 319 39.16 -16.77 -122.96
C ALA A 319 39.09 -16.01 -121.61
N ARG A 320 39.05 -14.67 -121.63
CA ARG A 320 38.88 -13.86 -120.41
C ARG A 320 37.55 -14.15 -119.70
N ARG A 321 36.45 -14.22 -120.45
CA ARG A 321 35.11 -14.57 -119.90
C ARG A 321 35.04 -15.96 -119.29
N VAL A 322 35.88 -16.91 -119.72
CA VAL A 322 35.99 -18.25 -119.11
C VAL A 322 36.83 -18.20 -117.83
N LEU A 323 37.91 -17.39 -117.80
CA LEU A 323 38.72 -17.17 -116.59
C LEU A 323 37.97 -16.38 -115.49
N GLU A 324 36.96 -15.58 -115.87
CA GLU A 324 36.06 -14.85 -114.96
C GLU A 324 34.98 -15.76 -114.33
N GLN A 325 34.76 -16.97 -114.85
CA GLN A 325 33.79 -17.93 -114.31
C GLN A 325 34.40 -18.78 -113.18
N SER A 326 33.55 -19.19 -112.24
CA SER A 326 33.96 -20.11 -111.16
C SER A 326 34.37 -21.47 -111.75
N PRO A 327 35.62 -21.93 -111.56
CA PRO A 327 36.10 -23.16 -112.19
C PRO A 327 35.38 -24.40 -111.65
N SER A 328 34.75 -25.15 -112.55
CA SER A 328 33.99 -26.37 -112.24
C SER A 328 34.84 -27.65 -112.29
N GLU A 329 35.92 -27.66 -113.09
CA GLU A 329 36.80 -28.81 -113.25
C GLU A 329 37.99 -28.79 -112.28
N PRO A 330 38.48 -29.95 -111.81
CA PRO A 330 39.62 -30.03 -110.89
C PRO A 330 40.92 -29.48 -111.51
N LEU A 331 41.08 -29.57 -112.84
CA LEU A 331 42.21 -28.96 -113.54
C LEU A 331 42.10 -27.43 -113.58
N ALA A 332 40.90 -26.90 -113.80
CA ALA A 332 40.66 -25.45 -113.81
C ALA A 332 40.87 -24.84 -112.41
N LEU A 333 40.48 -25.55 -111.35
CA LEU A 333 40.79 -25.19 -109.96
C LEU A 333 42.32 -25.18 -109.70
N ALA A 334 43.03 -26.23 -110.12
CA ALA A 334 44.49 -26.31 -109.95
C ALA A 334 45.27 -25.26 -110.78
N LEU A 335 44.72 -24.80 -111.90
CA LEU A 335 45.30 -23.73 -112.72
C LEU A 335 44.95 -22.32 -112.22
N GLN A 336 43.99 -22.16 -111.32
CA GLN A 336 43.53 -20.85 -110.83
C GLN A 336 44.66 -20.07 -110.14
N ASP A 337 45.52 -20.75 -109.36
CA ASP A 337 46.71 -20.17 -108.72
C ASP A 337 47.80 -19.69 -109.71
N TYR A 338 47.69 -20.06 -110.99
CA TYR A 338 48.65 -19.73 -112.04
C TYR A 338 48.13 -18.70 -113.06
N VAL A 339 46.91 -18.18 -112.88
CA VAL A 339 46.33 -17.16 -113.76
C VAL A 339 47.20 -15.90 -113.75
N GLY A 340 47.49 -15.37 -114.95
CA GLY A 340 48.44 -14.27 -115.14
C GLY A 340 49.90 -14.67 -115.36
N LEU A 341 50.31 -15.92 -115.08
CA LEU A 341 51.65 -16.43 -115.45
C LEU A 341 51.76 -16.86 -116.92
N GLU A 342 50.70 -16.71 -117.71
CA GLU A 342 50.65 -17.01 -119.16
C GLU A 342 51.89 -16.49 -119.92
N ARG A 343 52.25 -15.22 -119.70
CA ARG A 343 53.40 -14.56 -120.36
C ARG A 343 54.75 -15.14 -119.93
N PHE A 344 54.86 -15.60 -118.68
CA PHE A 344 56.05 -16.31 -118.21
C PHE A 344 56.16 -17.68 -118.91
N TRP A 345 55.05 -18.42 -119.01
CA TRP A 345 55.04 -19.72 -119.69
C TRP A 345 55.29 -19.62 -121.19
N GLN A 346 54.75 -18.61 -121.89
CA GLN A 346 55.09 -18.32 -123.29
C GLN A 346 56.60 -18.16 -123.49
N ARG A 347 57.24 -17.37 -122.62
CA ARG A 347 58.68 -17.05 -122.67
C ARG A 347 59.55 -18.25 -122.32
N PHE A 348 59.16 -19.01 -121.29
CA PHE A 348 59.80 -20.28 -120.93
C PHE A 348 59.72 -21.31 -122.06
N ASN A 349 58.54 -21.45 -122.69
CA ASN A 349 58.34 -22.39 -123.79
C ASN A 349 59.16 -22.01 -125.04
N LYS A 350 59.30 -20.72 -125.37
CA LYS A 350 60.23 -20.26 -126.43
C LYS A 350 61.65 -20.71 -126.14
N ALA A 351 62.19 -20.35 -124.97
CA ALA A 351 63.55 -20.72 -124.59
C ALA A 351 63.77 -22.25 -124.60
N LYS A 352 62.75 -23.03 -124.23
CA LYS A 352 62.78 -24.50 -124.28
C LYS A 352 62.78 -25.07 -125.70
N LEU A 353 62.07 -24.44 -126.64
CA LEU A 353 62.11 -24.79 -128.06
C LEU A 353 63.46 -24.45 -128.69
N GLU A 354 64.04 -23.30 -128.33
CA GLU A 354 65.37 -22.87 -128.82
C GLU A 354 66.50 -23.74 -128.27
N GLU A 355 66.45 -24.12 -126.99
CA GLU A 355 67.33 -25.14 -126.40
C GLU A 355 67.30 -26.44 -127.23
N LYS A 356 66.10 -26.92 -127.58
CA LYS A 356 65.92 -28.15 -128.37
C LYS A 356 66.38 -28.01 -129.83
N ALA A 357 66.23 -26.83 -130.43
CA ALA A 357 66.79 -26.54 -131.75
C ALA A 357 68.33 -26.50 -131.70
N LEU A 358 68.92 -25.86 -130.69
CA LEU A 358 70.37 -25.81 -130.48
C LEU A 358 70.97 -27.20 -130.20
N GLU A 359 70.29 -28.07 -129.46
CA GLU A 359 70.67 -29.49 -129.31
C GLU A 359 70.74 -30.21 -130.66
N GLN A 360 69.71 -30.07 -131.50
CA GLN A 360 69.67 -30.70 -132.83
C GLN A 360 70.79 -30.18 -133.74
N VAL A 361 70.99 -28.87 -133.80
CA VAL A 361 72.08 -28.24 -134.57
C VAL A 361 73.45 -28.68 -134.06
N ARG A 362 73.64 -28.75 -132.73
CA ARG A 362 74.88 -29.24 -132.10
C ARG A 362 75.15 -30.71 -132.45
N ALA A 363 74.12 -31.57 -132.44
CA ALA A 363 74.25 -32.97 -132.86
C ALA A 363 74.60 -33.11 -134.35
N ALA A 364 73.94 -32.34 -135.22
CA ALA A 364 74.25 -32.32 -136.66
C ALA A 364 75.68 -31.82 -136.93
N LEU A 365 76.14 -30.78 -136.23
CA LEU A 365 77.52 -30.27 -136.31
C LEU A 365 78.54 -31.27 -135.74
N ALA A 366 78.23 -31.98 -134.66
CA ALA A 366 79.08 -33.03 -134.11
C ALA A 366 79.26 -34.19 -135.09
N ASN A 367 78.15 -34.70 -135.66
CA ASN A 367 78.18 -35.74 -136.69
C ASN A 367 78.95 -35.29 -137.94
N ARG A 368 78.78 -34.02 -138.37
CA ARG A 368 79.54 -33.47 -139.50
C ARG A 368 81.02 -33.30 -139.18
N ASN A 369 81.38 -32.92 -137.95
CA ASN A 369 82.78 -32.84 -137.51
C ASN A 369 83.42 -34.23 -137.44
N GLN A 370 82.69 -35.24 -136.96
CA GLN A 370 83.14 -36.64 -136.99
C GLN A 370 83.34 -37.13 -138.43
N ASN A 371 82.38 -36.93 -139.32
CA ASN A 371 82.51 -37.29 -140.74
C ASN A 371 83.70 -36.59 -141.41
N LEU A 372 83.97 -35.32 -141.08
CA LEU A 372 85.15 -34.60 -141.56
C LEU A 372 86.47 -35.14 -140.98
N ARG A 373 86.48 -35.56 -139.70
CA ARG A 373 87.65 -36.24 -139.10
C ARG A 373 87.89 -37.60 -139.74
N GLU A 374 86.85 -38.38 -140.01
CA GLU A 374 86.95 -39.65 -140.74
C GLU A 374 87.42 -39.44 -142.18
N GLN A 375 86.92 -38.41 -142.88
CA GLN A 375 87.41 -38.05 -144.21
C GLN A 375 88.87 -37.61 -144.17
N LEU A 376 89.29 -36.78 -143.20
CA LEU A 376 90.69 -36.41 -143.01
C LEU A 376 91.57 -37.63 -142.69
N GLN A 377 91.10 -38.56 -141.85
CA GLN A 377 91.80 -39.83 -141.61
C GLN A 377 91.91 -40.68 -142.88
N ARG A 378 90.87 -40.75 -143.72
CA ARG A 378 90.91 -41.45 -145.02
C ARG A 378 91.82 -40.75 -146.04
N TYR A 379 91.86 -39.42 -146.07
CA TYR A 379 92.81 -38.65 -146.89
C TYR A 379 94.25 -38.86 -146.42
N LEU A 380 94.52 -38.80 -145.11
CA LEU A 380 95.83 -39.11 -144.53
C LEU A 380 96.23 -40.56 -144.80
N ALA A 381 95.31 -41.53 -144.71
CA ALA A 381 95.54 -42.92 -145.07
C ALA A 381 95.82 -43.10 -146.58
N GLY A 382 95.12 -42.39 -147.46
CA GLY A 382 95.39 -42.40 -148.90
C GLY A 382 96.74 -41.75 -149.28
N VAL A 383 97.17 -40.73 -148.53
CA VAL A 383 98.51 -40.13 -148.65
C VAL A 383 99.60 -41.02 -148.06
N THR A 384 99.28 -41.93 -147.14
CA THR A 384 100.23 -42.86 -146.48
C THR A 384 100.15 -44.31 -147.00
N ILE A 385 99.36 -44.56 -148.03
CA ILE A 385 99.35 -45.79 -148.83
C ILE A 385 99.33 -45.35 -150.31
N ASN A 386 100.46 -44.98 -150.94
CA ASN A 386 101.62 -45.84 -151.21
C ASN A 386 102.76 -45.85 -150.16
N GLN A 387 102.64 -46.69 -149.11
CA GLN A 387 103.77 -47.34 -148.43
C GLN A 387 103.52 -48.83 -148.16
N LYS A 388 102.94 -49.52 -149.15
CA LYS A 388 103.28 -50.92 -149.46
C LYS A 388 103.39 -51.12 -150.98
N VAL A 389 104.53 -50.68 -151.52
CA VAL A 389 105.05 -51.04 -152.85
C VAL A 389 104.16 -50.65 -154.04
N LEU A 390 104.31 -49.41 -154.52
CA LEU A 390 104.77 -49.07 -155.89
C LEU A 390 105.03 -47.57 -156.02
#